data_AF-A0A7L4ZJI7-F1
#
_entry.id   AF-A0A7L4ZJI7-F1
#
_cell.length_a   1.000
_cell.length_b   1.000
_cell.length_c   1.000
_cell.angle_alpha   90.00
_cell.angle_beta   90.00
_cell.angle_gamma   90.00
#
_symmetry.space_group_name_H-M   'P 1'
#
loop_
_entity.id
_entity.type
_entity.pdbx_description
1 polymer ?
#
loop_
_entity_poly.entity_id
_entity_poly.type
_entity_poly.pdbx_seq_one_letter_code
_entity_poly.pdbx_strand_id
1 'polypeptide(L)' 'MLKKILNINGTKELNKKQQTQVIGGNSCDTYNGPGCYGPIAGCASCARWQALPAHHKNCAFVHIDCAS' A
#
# COMPACT_ATOMS: atom_id res chain seq x y z
N MET A 1 -14.60 -5.89 -11.61
CA MET A 1 -15.23 -5.46 -10.33
C MET A 1 -14.98 -3.97 -10.14
N LEU A 2 -16.03 -3.15 -10.17
CA LEU A 2 -15.92 -1.71 -9.92
C LEU A 2 -15.47 -1.47 -8.47
N LYS A 3 -14.31 -0.83 -8.29
CA LYS A 3 -13.88 -0.30 -6.99
C LYS A 3 -14.85 0.82 -6.61
N LYS A 4 -15.70 0.57 -5.59
CA LYS A 4 -16.68 1.54 -5.08
C LYS A 4 -16.00 2.87 -4.78
N ILE A 5 -16.40 3.91 -5.51
CA ILE A 5 -16.11 5.31 -5.19
C ILE A 5 -16.72 5.57 -3.81
N LEU A 6 -15.90 5.95 -2.82
CA LEU A 6 -16.44 6.35 -1.53
C LEU A 6 -17.24 7.65 -1.71
N ASN A 7 -18.57 7.53 -1.65
CA ASN A 7 -19.47 8.65 -1.60
C ASN A 7 -19.56 9.16 -0.15
N ILE A 8 -18.98 10.32 0.13
CA ILE A 8 -19.27 11.03 1.38
C ILE A 8 -20.44 11.97 1.10
N ASN A 9 -21.58 11.71 1.74
CA ASN A 9 -22.77 12.56 1.71
C ASN A 9 -23.37 12.87 0.32
N GLY A 10 -23.42 11.88 -0.57
CA GLY A 10 -24.34 11.85 -1.71
C GLY A 10 -24.17 12.91 -2.82
N THR A 11 -23.19 13.81 -2.74
CA THR A 11 -23.06 14.94 -3.70
C THR A 11 -21.64 15.26 -4.13
N LYS A 12 -20.62 14.58 -3.60
CA LYS A 12 -19.22 14.86 -3.94
C LYS A 12 -18.48 13.57 -4.28
N GLU A 13 -18.36 13.31 -5.57
CA GLU A 13 -17.42 12.31 -6.07
C GLU A 13 -16.01 12.76 -5.71
N LEU A 14 -15.41 12.07 -4.74
CA LEU A 14 -14.04 12.34 -4.35
C LEU A 14 -13.12 11.86 -5.48
N ASN A 15 -12.27 12.75 -5.97
CA ASN A 15 -11.22 12.35 -6.90
C ASN A 15 -10.23 11.38 -6.20
N LYS A 16 -9.40 10.67 -6.97
CA LYS A 16 -8.46 9.66 -6.41
C LYS A 16 -7.62 10.22 -5.24
N LYS A 17 -7.16 11.48 -5.32
CA LYS A 17 -6.36 12.10 -4.25
C LYS A 17 -7.17 12.31 -2.97
N GLN A 18 -8.42 12.73 -3.10
CA GLN A 18 -9.33 12.93 -1.97
C GLN A 18 -9.76 11.60 -1.34
N GLN A 19 -9.94 10.54 -2.13
CA GLN A 19 -10.18 9.19 -1.60
C GLN A 19 -9.00 8.70 -0.77
N THR A 20 -7.76 8.91 -1.23
CA THR A 20 -6.55 8.55 -0.46
C THR A 20 -6.49 9.28 0.89
N GLN A 21 -6.85 10.57 0.93
CA GLN A 21 -6.91 11.35 2.17
C GLN A 21 -7.97 10.88 3.15
N VAL A 22 -9.13 10.42 2.65
CA VAL A 22 -10.25 9.96 3.49
C VAL A 22 -10.01 8.54 4.02
N ILE A 23 -9.45 7.65 3.21
CA ILE A 23 -9.26 6.24 3.57
C ILE A 23 -8.02 6.05 4.46
N GLY A 24 -7.23 7.10 4.71
CA GLY A 24 -6.00 6.99 5.49
C GLY A 24 -5.00 6.06 4.80
N GLY A 25 -4.89 6.16 3.47
CA GLY A 25 -3.83 5.44 2.77
C GLY A 25 -2.50 5.98 3.27
N ASN A 26 -1.71 5.15 3.97
CA ASN A 26 -0.33 5.48 4.30
C ASN A 26 0.32 6.08 3.05
N SER A 27 0.88 7.27 3.17
CA SER A 27 1.50 7.97 2.05
C SER A 27 2.66 7.13 1.53
N CYS A 28 2.37 6.35 0.49
CA CYS A 28 3.34 5.60 -0.28
C CYS A 28 3.89 6.47 -1.42
N ASP A 29 3.59 7.77 -1.44
CA ASP A 29 4.02 8.71 -2.48
C ASP A 29 5.56 8.81 -2.55
N THR A 30 6.25 8.55 -1.44
CA THR A 30 7.72 8.52 -1.37
C THR A 30 8.30 7.10 -1.49
N TYR A 31 7.44 6.08 -1.62
CA TYR A 31 7.85 4.69 -1.72
C TYR A 31 8.31 4.36 -3.14
N ASN A 32 9.60 4.09 -3.31
CA ASN A 32 10.22 3.67 -4.57
C ASN A 32 10.76 2.23 -4.51
N GLY A 33 10.25 1.43 -3.57
CA GLY A 33 10.68 0.06 -3.38
C GLY A 33 9.93 -0.97 -4.26
N PRO A 34 10.38 -2.24 -4.25
CA PRO A 34 9.70 -3.37 -4.86
C PRO A 34 8.20 -3.47 -4.52
N GLY A 35 7.37 -3.91 -5.48
CA GLY A 35 5.94 -4.11 -5.24
C GLY A 35 5.61 -5.32 -4.35
N CYS A 36 6.55 -6.27 -4.19
CA CYS A 36 6.38 -7.43 -3.33
C CYS A 36 7.68 -7.89 -2.65
N TYR A 37 7.52 -8.52 -1.49
CA TYR A 37 8.60 -9.11 -0.70
C TYR A 37 8.22 -10.50 -0.19
N GLY A 38 9.13 -11.46 -0.31
CA GLY A 38 8.87 -12.84 0.12
C GLY A 38 9.76 -13.88 -0.55
N PRO A 39 9.69 -15.15 -0.11
CA PRO A 39 10.34 -16.29 -0.76
C PRO A 39 9.58 -16.71 -2.04
N ILE A 40 9.19 -15.73 -2.86
CA ILE A 40 8.45 -15.92 -4.11
C ILE A 40 9.33 -15.42 -5.26
N ALA A 41 9.41 -16.19 -6.34
CA ALA A 41 10.16 -15.79 -7.53
C ALA A 41 9.65 -14.44 -8.08
N GLY A 42 10.56 -13.49 -8.27
CA GLY A 42 10.23 -12.13 -8.73
C GLY A 42 9.93 -11.12 -7.61
N CYS A 43 9.86 -11.55 -6.34
CA CYS A 43 9.76 -10.64 -5.20
C CYS A 43 11.12 -10.35 -4.57
N ALA A 44 11.22 -9.21 -3.90
CA ALA A 44 12.42 -8.86 -3.14
C ALA A 44 12.50 -9.65 -1.81
N SER A 45 13.69 -9.70 -1.21
CA SER A 45 13.90 -10.48 0.01
C SER A 45 13.21 -9.87 1.24
N CYS A 46 12.83 -10.71 2.21
CA CYS A 46 12.25 -10.27 3.47
C CYS A 46 13.14 -9.25 4.22
N ALA A 47 14.47 -9.40 4.15
CA ALA A 47 15.42 -8.47 4.75
C ALA A 47 15.26 -7.03 4.21
N ARG A 48 14.96 -6.86 2.91
CA ARG A 48 14.71 -5.54 2.33
C ARG A 48 13.40 -4.93 2.81
N TRP A 49 12.39 -5.76 3.11
CA TRP A 49 11.13 -5.30 3.71
C TRP A 49 11.32 -4.90 5.18
N GLN A 50 12.07 -5.68 5.95
CA GLN A 50 12.34 -5.39 7.36
C GLN A 50 13.09 -4.06 7.54
N ALA A 51 13.98 -3.74 6.60
CA ALA A 51 14.73 -2.47 6.55
C ALA A 51 13.88 -1.27 6.08
N LEU A 52 12.66 -1.48 5.58
CA LEU A 52 11.79 -0.36 5.20
C LEU A 52 11.39 0.45 6.45
N PRO A 53 11.27 1.78 6.31
CA PRO A 53 10.60 2.60 7.30
C PRO A 53 9.20 2.06 7.60
N ALA A 54 8.76 2.14 8.86
CA ALA A 54 7.45 1.61 9.28
C ALA A 54 6.28 2.15 8.43
N HIS A 55 6.34 3.42 8.00
CA HIS A 55 5.33 4.02 7.15
C HIS A 55 5.28 3.45 5.72
N HIS A 56 6.38 2.83 5.25
CA HIS A 56 6.48 2.18 3.94
C HIS A 56 6.22 0.67 3.96
N LYS A 57 6.18 0.03 5.14
CA LYS A 57 5.95 -1.42 5.24
C LYS A 57 4.60 -1.87 4.68
N ASN A 58 3.61 -0.98 4.70
CA ASN A 58 2.26 -1.20 4.16
C ASN A 58 2.12 -0.79 2.67
N CYS A 59 3.21 -0.36 2.02
CA CYS A 59 3.20 0.12 0.63
C CYS A 59 3.47 -0.98 -0.40
N ALA A 60 3.75 -2.20 0.05
CA ALA A 60 4.05 -3.35 -0.80
C ALA A 60 3.40 -4.61 -0.26
N PHE A 61 3.21 -5.61 -1.14
CA PHE A 61 2.76 -6.92 -0.72
C PHE A 61 3.88 -7.66 0.00
N VAL A 62 3.60 -8.18 1.20
CA VAL A 62 4.58 -8.93 1.98
C VAL A 62 4.06 -10.34 2.24
N HIS A 63 4.90 -11.34 1.98
CA HIS A 63 4.59 -12.72 2.35
C HIS A 63 4.62 -12.89 3.86
N ILE A 64 3.74 -13.74 4.41
CA ILE A 64 3.62 -13.92 5.85
C ILE A 64 4.95 -14.32 6.51
N ASP A 65 5.80 -15.09 5.83
CA ASP A 65 7.16 -15.42 6.29
C ASP A 65 7.99 -14.19 6.65
N CYS A 66 7.85 -13.07 5.93
CA CYS A 66 8.61 -11.85 6.21
C CYS A 66 8.04 -11.02 7.36
N ALA A 67 6.77 -11.24 7.72
CA ALA A 67 6.07 -10.56 8.82
C ALA A 67 6.28 -11.26 10.17
N SER A 68 6.95 -12.41 10.16
CA SER A 68 7.36 -13.22 11.31
C SER A 68 8.55 -12.63 12.06
#